data_AF-J3CVA1-F1
#
_entry.id   AF-J3CVA1-F1
#
_cell.length_a   1.000
_cell.length_b   1.000
_cell.length_c   1.000
_cell.angle_alpha   90.00
_cell.angle_beta   90.00
_cell.angle_gamma   90.00
#
_symmetry.space_group_name_H-M   'P 1'
#
loop_
_entity.id
_entity.type
_entity.pdbx_description
1 polymer ?
#
loop_
_entity_poly.entity_id
_entity_poly.type
_entity_poly.pdbx_seq_one_letter_code
_entity_poly.pdbx_strand_id
1 'polypeptide(L)'
;MTHPLLTALAQARRRDAPMFVKWCELNGVSACPATPASVARFITDCAALGMDRLWPAVNEISRMHASIGLADPTLGGAAANAMSTIGAIPPPRSWPGAFKQRFGTLPYDIQVHLASHEAQRERALRRAQNEAASARQRLAAFEAQTKDEETNGNEAAAADKD
;
A
#
# COMPACT_ATOMS: atom_id res chain seq x y z
N MET A 1 -50.89 0.42 10.40
CA MET A 1 -50.33 -0.95 10.54
C MET A 1 -49.30 -1.14 9.44
N THR A 2 -48.02 -1.34 9.76
CA THR A 2 -46.98 -1.62 8.77
C THR A 2 -47.10 -3.07 8.30
N HIS A 3 -47.18 -3.27 6.98
CA HIS A 3 -47.35 -4.59 6.36
C HIS A 3 -46.16 -5.52 6.69
N PRO A 4 -46.36 -6.80 7.07
CA PRO A 4 -45.29 -7.69 7.53
C PRO A 4 -44.15 -7.86 6.51
N LEU A 5 -44.47 -7.87 5.21
CA LEU A 5 -43.48 -7.86 4.13
C LEU A 5 -42.57 -6.62 4.19
N LEU A 6 -43.13 -5.42 4.38
CA LEU A 6 -42.34 -4.19 4.46
C LEU A 6 -41.41 -4.22 5.68
N THR A 7 -41.88 -4.75 6.80
CA THR A 7 -41.07 -4.97 7.99
C THR A 7 -39.92 -5.94 7.71
N ALA A 8 -40.19 -7.06 7.04
CA ALA A 8 -39.17 -8.05 6.68
C ALA A 8 -38.12 -7.47 5.71
N LEU A 9 -38.53 -6.72 4.69
CA LEU A 9 -37.62 -6.05 3.76
C LEU A 9 -36.77 -4.98 4.45
N ALA A 10 -37.34 -4.20 5.35
CA ALA A 10 -36.60 -3.22 6.13
C ALA A 10 -35.54 -3.89 7.02
N GLN A 11 -35.88 -5.03 7.64
CA GLN A 11 -34.93 -5.81 8.44
C GLN A 11 -33.82 -6.42 7.57
N ALA A 12 -34.13 -6.97 6.40
CA ALA A 12 -33.14 -7.50 5.48
C ALA A 12 -32.17 -6.40 5.02
N ARG A 13 -32.68 -5.24 4.59
CA ARG A 13 -31.86 -4.09 4.21
C ARG A 13 -30.93 -3.62 5.33
N ARG A 14 -31.41 -3.61 6.59
CA ARG A 14 -30.57 -3.26 7.75
C ARG A 14 -29.47 -4.28 8.02
N ARG A 15 -29.73 -5.57 7.85
CA ARG A 15 -28.72 -6.63 8.03
C ARG A 15 -27.59 -6.48 7.01
N ASP A 16 -27.96 -6.21 5.76
CA ASP A 16 -27.02 -6.09 4.65
C ASP A 16 -26.46 -4.67 4.48
N ALA A 17 -26.86 -3.72 5.34
CA ALA A 17 -26.40 -2.35 5.23
C ALA A 17 -24.87 -2.24 5.41
N PRO A 18 -24.20 -1.42 4.57
CA PRO A 18 -22.79 -1.09 4.74
C PRO A 18 -22.47 -0.59 6.15
N MET A 19 -21.24 -0.83 6.60
CA MET A 19 -20.79 -0.47 7.95
C MET A 19 -21.06 1.00 8.27
N PHE A 20 -20.78 1.90 7.32
CA PHE A 20 -21.02 3.33 7.48
C PHE A 20 -22.50 3.67 7.65
N VAL A 21 -23.39 3.02 6.90
CA VAL A 21 -24.85 3.26 7.01
C VAL A 21 -25.36 2.88 8.40
N LYS A 22 -24.92 1.73 8.93
CA LYS A 22 -25.24 1.31 10.30
C LYS A 22 -24.72 2.31 11.34
N TRP A 23 -23.49 2.79 11.17
CA TRP A 23 -22.92 3.82 12.04
C TRP A 23 -23.70 5.14 11.96
N CYS A 24 -24.14 5.55 10.76
CA CYS A 24 -24.95 6.74 10.54
C CYS A 24 -26.30 6.66 11.27
N GLU A 25 -26.99 5.50 11.20
CA GLU A 25 -28.24 5.26 11.92
C GLU A 25 -28.06 5.40 13.44
N LEU A 26 -26.98 4.83 13.99
CA LEU A 26 -26.67 4.90 15.42
C LEU A 26 -26.30 6.31 15.89
N ASN A 27 -25.73 7.14 15.01
CA ASN A 27 -25.25 8.47 15.33
C ASN A 27 -26.17 9.60 14.87
N GLY A 28 -27.32 9.27 14.27
CA GLY A 28 -28.32 10.23 13.82
C GLY A 28 -27.84 11.15 12.69
N VAL A 29 -26.95 10.68 11.82
CA VAL A 29 -26.42 11.44 10.67
C VAL A 29 -26.83 10.83 9.34
N SER A 30 -26.89 11.63 8.27
CA SER A 30 -27.21 11.11 6.93
C SER A 30 -26.02 10.34 6.35
N ALA A 31 -26.31 9.17 5.76
CA ALA A 31 -25.32 8.39 5.03
C ALA A 31 -25.08 8.92 3.62
N CYS A 32 -26.05 9.61 3.01
CA CYS A 32 -25.91 10.20 1.68
C CYS A 32 -26.89 11.37 1.45
N PRO A 33 -26.42 12.57 1.09
CA PRO A 33 -25.01 12.98 1.06
C PRO A 33 -24.40 12.96 2.47
N ALA A 34 -23.24 12.33 2.61
CA ALA A 34 -22.44 12.39 3.82
C ALA A 34 -21.57 13.65 3.80
N THR A 35 -21.41 14.27 4.96
CA THR A 35 -20.44 15.36 5.11
C THR A 35 -19.04 14.78 5.36
N PRO A 36 -17.96 15.43 4.89
CA PRO A 36 -16.60 15.00 5.21
C PRO A 36 -16.33 14.91 6.71
N ALA A 37 -16.99 15.75 7.52
CA ALA A 37 -16.88 15.72 8.98
C ALA A 37 -17.51 14.45 9.59
N SER A 38 -18.69 14.03 9.12
CA SER A 38 -19.32 12.78 9.56
C SER A 38 -18.48 11.56 9.19
N VAL A 39 -17.87 11.57 7.99
CA VAL A 39 -16.96 10.51 7.55
C VAL A 39 -15.70 10.48 8.42
N ALA A 40 -15.10 11.63 8.73
CA ALA A 40 -13.94 11.72 9.63
C ALA A 40 -14.23 11.20 11.03
N ARG A 41 -15.42 11.50 11.57
CA ARG A 41 -15.86 10.97 12.87
C ARG A 41 -16.04 9.46 12.82
N PHE A 42 -16.70 8.94 11.79
CA PHE A 42 -16.82 7.49 11.57
C PHE A 42 -15.46 6.78 11.56
N ILE A 43 -14.51 7.35 10.81
CA ILE A 43 -13.14 6.86 10.71
C ILE A 43 -12.49 6.76 12.10
N THR A 44 -12.63 7.83 12.89
CA THR A 44 -12.07 7.90 14.25
C THR A 44 -12.74 6.91 15.20
N ASP A 45 -14.08 6.84 15.20
CA ASP A 45 -14.86 5.95 16.06
C ASP A 45 -14.57 4.47 15.76
N CYS A 46 -14.27 4.15 14.49
CA CYS A 46 -14.00 2.80 14.02
C CYS A 46 -12.51 2.45 13.90
N ALA A 47 -11.61 3.32 14.38
CA ALA A 47 -10.16 3.14 14.27
C ALA A 47 -9.66 1.79 14.84
N ALA A 48 -10.26 1.34 15.94
CA ALA A 48 -9.91 0.10 16.62
C ALA A 48 -10.15 -1.18 15.77
N LEU A 49 -10.93 -1.09 14.68
CA LEU A 49 -11.15 -2.20 13.76
C LEU A 49 -9.95 -2.47 12.85
N GLY A 50 -9.00 -1.54 12.78
CA GLY A 50 -7.82 -1.61 11.93
C GLY A 50 -8.10 -1.26 10.46
N MET A 51 -7.02 -0.97 9.73
CA MET A 51 -7.09 -0.49 8.34
C MET A 51 -7.68 -1.53 7.37
N ASP A 52 -7.50 -2.83 7.63
CA ASP A 52 -8.02 -3.89 6.77
C ASP A 52 -9.56 -3.88 6.65
N ARG A 53 -10.25 -3.42 7.70
CA ARG A 53 -11.71 -3.27 7.70
C ARG A 53 -12.15 -1.85 7.39
N LEU A 54 -11.40 -0.86 7.89
CA LEU A 54 -11.78 0.53 7.75
C LEU A 54 -11.60 1.04 6.31
N TRP A 55 -10.50 0.66 5.65
CA TRP A 55 -10.21 1.13 4.29
C TRP A 55 -11.25 0.68 3.26
N PRO A 56 -11.68 -0.61 3.20
CA PRO A 56 -12.77 -1.01 2.30
C PRO A 56 -14.08 -0.29 2.58
N ALA A 57 -14.40 -0.02 3.85
CA ALA A 57 -15.62 0.69 4.23
C ALA A 57 -15.61 2.16 3.79
N VAL A 58 -14.48 2.86 3.91
CA VAL A 58 -14.33 4.23 3.38
C VAL A 58 -14.47 4.23 1.84
N ASN A 59 -13.89 3.25 1.15
CA ASN A 59 -14.08 3.09 -0.29
C ASN A 59 -15.54 2.80 -0.68
N GLU A 60 -16.34 2.12 0.15
CA GLU A 60 -17.77 1.99 -0.08
C GLU A 60 -18.50 3.33 0.00
N ILE A 61 -18.11 4.22 0.92
CA ILE A 61 -18.69 5.57 1.01
C ILE A 61 -18.42 6.35 -0.29
N SER A 62 -17.18 6.30 -0.78
CA SER A 62 -16.77 6.87 -2.06
C SER A 62 -17.64 6.33 -3.21
N ARG A 63 -17.72 5.00 -3.36
CA ARG A 63 -18.53 4.33 -4.39
C ARG A 63 -20.00 4.71 -4.30
N MET A 64 -20.56 4.76 -3.09
CA MET A 64 -21.96 5.13 -2.87
C MET A 64 -22.24 6.55 -3.40
N HIS A 65 -21.38 7.53 -3.10
CA HIS A 65 -21.54 8.90 -3.59
C HIS A 65 -21.35 9.00 -5.10
N ALA A 66 -20.29 8.36 -5.63
CA ALA A 66 -20.00 8.35 -7.06
C ALA A 66 -21.14 7.71 -7.88
N SER A 67 -21.77 6.64 -7.37
CA SER A 67 -22.85 5.92 -8.07
C SER A 67 -24.09 6.76 -8.33
N ILE A 68 -24.29 7.83 -7.56
CA ILE A 68 -25.41 8.77 -7.72
C ILE A 68 -24.95 10.17 -8.17
N GLY A 69 -23.72 10.29 -8.66
CA GLY A 69 -23.18 11.54 -9.21
C GLY A 69 -22.85 12.63 -8.18
N LEU A 70 -22.68 12.26 -6.91
CA LEU A 70 -22.29 13.20 -5.86
C LEU A 70 -20.77 13.27 -5.69
N ALA A 71 -20.30 14.39 -5.14
CA ALA A 71 -18.91 14.56 -4.76
C ALA A 71 -18.51 13.52 -3.69
N ASP A 72 -17.28 13.02 -3.82
CA ASP A 72 -16.73 12.04 -2.89
C ASP A 72 -16.31 12.71 -1.57
N PRO A 73 -16.97 12.40 -0.43
CA PRO A 73 -16.64 13.01 0.85
C PRO A 73 -15.34 12.47 1.48
N THR A 74 -14.71 11.45 0.87
CA THR A 74 -13.52 10.77 1.39
C THR A 74 -12.20 11.32 0.85
N LEU A 75 -12.21 11.99 -0.32
CA LEU A 75 -11.00 12.39 -1.05
C LEU A 75 -10.31 13.67 -0.54
N GLY A 76 -10.81 14.31 0.51
CA GLY A 76 -10.21 15.55 1.00
C GLY A 76 -10.64 15.99 2.39
N GLY A 77 -9.97 17.02 2.89
CA GLY A 77 -10.28 17.68 4.16
C GLY A 77 -10.21 16.74 5.35
N ALA A 78 -11.22 16.79 6.21
CA ALA A 78 -11.24 16.07 7.48
C ALA A 78 -11.18 14.54 7.33
N ALA A 79 -11.87 13.96 6.32
CA ALA A 79 -11.93 12.52 6.14
C ALA A 79 -10.58 11.93 5.70
N ALA A 80 -9.96 12.54 4.69
CA ALA A 80 -8.63 12.12 4.22
C ALA A 80 -7.57 12.26 5.35
N ASN A 81 -7.60 13.37 6.10
CA ASN A 81 -6.67 13.57 7.22
C ASN A 81 -6.88 12.54 8.34
N ALA A 82 -8.12 12.18 8.66
CA ALA A 82 -8.42 11.15 9.65
C ALA A 82 -7.88 9.78 9.19
N MET A 83 -8.05 9.43 7.91
CA MET A 83 -7.48 8.20 7.35
C MET A 83 -5.95 8.18 7.39
N SER A 84 -5.29 9.26 6.96
CA SER A 84 -3.83 9.34 6.99
C SER A 84 -3.26 9.29 8.41
N THR A 85 -4.01 9.77 9.41
CA THR A 85 -3.60 9.72 10.82
C THR A 85 -3.64 8.29 11.37
N ILE A 86 -4.70 7.53 11.07
CA ILE A 86 -4.86 6.15 11.58
C ILE A 86 -3.99 5.18 10.78
N GLY A 87 -3.94 5.36 9.46
CA GLY A 87 -3.21 4.50 8.54
C GLY A 87 -1.79 4.95 8.27
N ALA A 88 -1.12 5.70 9.15
CA ALA A 88 0.18 6.28 8.85
C ALA A 88 1.18 5.27 8.26
N ILE A 89 1.61 5.49 7.02
CA ILE A 89 2.60 4.64 6.34
C ILE A 89 3.97 5.30 6.51
N PRO A 90 5.00 4.57 6.96
CA PRO A 90 6.34 5.12 7.02
C PRO A 90 6.84 5.37 5.59
N PRO A 91 7.44 6.54 5.31
CA PRO A 91 7.98 6.82 3.99
C PRO A 91 9.17 5.88 3.69
N PRO A 92 9.47 5.59 2.41
CA PRO A 92 10.57 4.73 2.04
C PRO A 92 11.92 5.20 2.63
N ARG A 93 12.71 4.24 3.13
CA ARG A 93 13.96 4.54 3.87
C ARG A 93 15.01 5.24 2.99
N SER A 94 15.08 4.86 1.72
CA SER A 94 15.99 5.40 0.71
C SER A 94 15.74 6.87 0.36
N TRP A 95 14.58 7.42 0.72
CA TRP A 95 14.20 8.76 0.28
C TRP A 95 14.93 9.87 1.06
N PRO A 96 15.31 10.97 0.39
CA PRO A 96 15.80 12.17 1.08
C PRO A 96 14.75 12.79 2.02
N GLY A 97 15.20 13.53 3.03
CA GLY A 97 14.33 14.10 4.08
C GLY A 97 13.16 14.93 3.56
N ALA A 98 13.40 15.80 2.56
CA ALA A 98 12.35 16.63 1.96
C ALA A 98 11.22 15.79 1.31
N PHE A 99 11.56 14.66 0.68
CA PHE A 99 10.58 13.76 0.09
C PHE A 99 9.80 12.99 1.16
N LYS A 100 10.47 12.58 2.25
CA LYS A 100 9.81 11.95 3.40
C LYS A 100 8.77 12.87 4.03
N GLN A 101 9.09 14.16 4.17
CA GLN A 101 8.13 15.16 4.66
C GLN A 101 6.93 15.30 3.72
N ARG A 102 7.17 15.46 2.41
CA ARG A 102 6.08 15.54 1.42
C ARG A 102 5.21 14.29 1.40
N PHE A 103 5.80 13.11 1.51
CA PHE A 103 5.06 11.84 1.56
C PHE A 103 4.04 11.82 2.70
N GLY A 104 4.42 12.27 3.89
CA GLY A 104 3.52 12.33 5.05
C GLY A 104 2.32 13.26 4.87
N THR A 105 2.38 14.21 3.93
CA THR A 105 1.27 15.12 3.61
C THR A 105 0.30 14.56 2.57
N LEU A 106 0.64 13.44 1.93
CA LEU A 106 -0.21 12.84 0.91
C LEU A 106 -1.40 12.11 1.55
N PRO A 107 -2.54 12.01 0.84
CA PRO A 107 -3.63 11.11 1.22
C PRO A 107 -3.17 9.65 1.34
N TYR A 108 -3.83 8.88 2.22
CA TYR A 108 -3.45 7.51 2.55
C TYR A 108 -3.37 6.57 1.33
N ASP A 109 -4.32 6.65 0.39
CA ASP A 109 -4.32 5.84 -0.84
C ASP A 109 -3.07 6.08 -1.70
N ILE A 110 -2.66 7.35 -1.84
CA ILE A 110 -1.47 7.73 -2.58
C ILE A 110 -0.21 7.22 -1.85
N GLN A 111 -0.19 7.29 -0.51
CA GLN A 111 0.89 6.72 0.28
C GLN A 111 1.01 5.20 0.07
N VAL A 112 -0.11 4.46 0.10
CA VAL A 112 -0.16 3.01 -0.17
C VAL A 112 0.42 2.71 -1.55
N HIS A 113 -0.05 3.42 -2.58
CA HIS A 113 0.39 3.20 -3.95
C HIS A 113 1.91 3.43 -4.10
N LEU A 114 2.40 4.58 -3.65
CA LEU A 114 3.82 4.94 -3.74
C LEU A 114 4.72 3.98 -2.95
N ALA A 115 4.33 3.62 -1.72
CA ALA A 115 5.09 2.69 -0.90
C ALA A 115 5.17 1.31 -1.55
N SER A 116 4.07 0.82 -2.11
CA SER A 116 4.04 -0.48 -2.80
C SER A 116 4.94 -0.48 -4.04
N HIS A 117 4.90 0.59 -4.84
CA HIS A 117 5.69 0.74 -6.05
C HIS A 117 7.19 0.84 -5.72
N GLU A 118 7.56 1.61 -4.70
CA GLU A 118 8.96 1.74 -4.28
C GLU A 118 9.51 0.42 -3.73
N ALA A 119 8.72 -0.32 -2.95
CA ALA A 119 9.12 -1.65 -2.47
C ALA A 119 9.35 -2.64 -3.64
N GLN A 120 8.56 -2.57 -4.70
CA GLN A 120 8.77 -3.37 -5.91
C GLN A 120 10.07 -2.98 -6.62
N ARG A 121 10.32 -1.68 -6.79
CA ARG A 121 11.57 -1.17 -7.37
C ARG A 121 12.80 -1.60 -6.58
N GLU A 122 12.75 -1.47 -5.25
CA GLU A 122 13.85 -1.87 -4.38
C GLU A 122 14.16 -3.37 -4.50
N ARG A 123 13.13 -4.23 -4.56
CA ARG A 123 13.32 -5.67 -4.79
C ARG A 123 13.93 -5.97 -6.16
N ALA A 124 13.55 -5.23 -7.20
CA ALA A 124 14.14 -5.39 -8.54
C ALA A 124 15.62 -4.97 -8.55
N LEU A 125 15.94 -3.82 -7.95
CA LEU A 125 17.32 -3.32 -7.84
C LEU A 125 18.22 -4.29 -7.07
N ARG A 126 17.75 -4.81 -5.91
CA ARG A 126 18.52 -5.80 -5.13
C ARG A 126 18.79 -7.08 -5.92
N ARG A 127 17.82 -7.55 -6.72
CA ARG A 127 18.01 -8.72 -7.59
C ARG A 127 19.09 -8.46 -8.64
N ALA A 128 19.00 -7.35 -9.37
CA ALA A 128 19.99 -6.98 -10.37
C ALA A 128 21.40 -6.80 -9.78
N GLN A 129 21.52 -6.21 -8.59
CA GLN A 129 22.80 -6.06 -7.90
C GLN A 129 23.41 -7.41 -7.51
N ASN A 130 22.61 -8.34 -6.99
CA ASN A 130 23.08 -9.67 -6.62
C ASN A 130 23.51 -10.47 -7.86
N GLU A 131 22.75 -10.38 -8.96
CA GLU A 131 23.10 -11.01 -10.24
C GLU A 131 24.41 -10.46 -10.80
N ALA A 132 24.58 -9.13 -10.81
CA ALA A 132 25.81 -8.49 -11.26
C ALA A 132 27.01 -8.87 -10.37
N ALA A 133 26.83 -8.94 -9.04
CA ALA A 133 27.87 -9.37 -8.13
C ALA A 133 28.27 -10.84 -8.37
N SER A 134 27.30 -11.73 -8.57
CA SER A 134 27.54 -13.14 -8.90
C SER A 134 28.29 -13.30 -10.24
N ALA A 135 27.92 -12.50 -11.25
CA ALA A 135 28.61 -12.51 -12.54
C ALA A 135 30.07 -12.07 -12.40
N ARG A 136 30.33 -10.99 -11.64
CA ARG A 136 31.70 -10.53 -11.36
C ARG A 136 32.55 -11.58 -10.63
N GLN A 137 31.97 -12.28 -9.65
CA GLN A 137 32.66 -13.36 -8.95
C GLN A 137 33.00 -14.52 -9.89
N ARG A 138 32.07 -14.92 -10.77
CA ARG A 138 32.32 -15.96 -11.77
C ARG A 138 33.42 -15.58 -12.75
N LEU A 139 33.40 -14.34 -13.26
CA LEU A 139 34.45 -13.84 -14.15
C LEU A 139 35.82 -13.83 -13.47
N ALA A 140 35.90 -13.31 -12.24
CA ALA A 140 37.14 -13.31 -11.46
C ALA A 140 37.67 -14.73 -11.19
N ALA A 141 36.78 -15.70 -10.95
CA ALA A 141 37.16 -17.11 -10.78
C ALA A 141 37.70 -17.73 -12.08
N PHE A 142 37.10 -17.43 -13.22
CA PHE A 142 37.61 -17.86 -14.53
C PHE A 142 38.99 -17.25 -14.82
N GLU A 143 39.15 -15.95 -14.59
CA GLU A 143 40.44 -15.26 -14.78
C GLU A 143 41.56 -15.82 -13.90
N ALA A 144 41.23 -16.22 -12.66
CA ALA A 144 42.18 -16.87 -11.77
C ALA A 144 42.59 -18.26 -12.28
N GLN A 145 41.63 -19.10 -12.70
CA GLN A 145 41.93 -20.43 -13.25
C GLN A 145 42.80 -20.35 -14.51
N THR A 146 42.52 -19.42 -15.42
CA THR A 146 43.33 -19.25 -16.64
C THR A 146 44.77 -18.84 -16.33
N LYS A 147 45.00 -18.01 -15.31
CA LYS A 147 46.36 -17.64 -14.89
C LYS A 147 47.10 -18.80 -14.27
N ASP A 148 46.45 -19.61 -13.44
CA ASP A 148 47.06 -20.78 -12.82
C ASP A 148 47.45 -21.83 -13.89
N GLU A 149 46.63 -22.03 -14.92
CA GLU A 149 46.94 -22.90 -16.06
C GLU A 149 48.13 -22.41 -16.91
N GLU A 150 48.21 -21.11 -17.21
CA GLU A 150 49.35 -20.52 -17.93
C GLU A 150 50.66 -20.63 -17.15
N THR A 151 50.61 -20.48 -15.81
CA THR A 151 51.79 -20.56 -14.95
C THR A 151 52.33 -22.00 -14.89
N ASN A 152 51.45 -22.99 -14.73
CA ASN A 152 51.83 -24.41 -14.73
C ASN A 152 52.32 -24.91 -16.10
N GLY A 153 51.73 -24.42 -17.19
CA GLY A 153 52.16 -24.77 -18.55
C GLY A 153 53.57 -24.27 -18.89
N ASN A 154 53.95 -23.10 -18.37
CA ASN A 154 55.30 -22.55 -18.56
C ASN A 154 56.36 -23.27 -17.71
N GLU A 155 56.03 -23.72 -16.50
CA GLU A 155 56.96 -24.52 -15.68
C GLU A 155 57.21 -25.91 -16.28
N ALA A 156 56.18 -26.56 -16.84
CA ALA A 156 56.34 -27.85 -17.52
C ALA A 156 57.17 -27.74 -18.82
N ALA A 157 57.04 -26.64 -19.57
CA ALA A 157 57.81 -26.40 -20.80
C ALA A 157 59.27 -25.97 -20.54
N ALA A 158 59.58 -25.46 -19.34
CA ALA A 158 60.94 -25.11 -18.94
C ALA A 158 61.73 -26.33 -18.45
N ALA A 159 61.07 -27.36 -17.92
CA ALA A 159 61.70 -28.57 -17.40
C ALA A 159 62.09 -29.62 -18.47
N ASP A 160 61.61 -29.49 -19.72
CA ASP A 160 61.89 -30.41 -20.84
C ASP A 160 63.07 -29.94 -21.73
N LYS A 161 63.86 -28.97 -21.27
CA LYS A 161 64.99 -28.36 -22.01
C LYS A 161 66.38 -28.63 -21.44
N ASP A 162 66.50 -29.44 -20.38
CA ASP A 162 67.78 -29.90 -19.80
C ASP A 162 67.97 -31.41 -20.02
#